data_AF-A0A0V8JPJ3-F1
#
_entry.id   AF-A0A0V8JPJ3-F1
#
_cell.length_a   1.000
_cell.length_b   1.000
_cell.length_c   1.000
_cell.angle_alpha   90.00
_cell.angle_beta   90.00
_cell.angle_gamma   90.00
#
_symmetry.space_group_name_H-M   'P 1'
#
loop_
_entity.id
_entity.type
_entity.pdbx_description
1 polymer ?
#
loop_
_entity_poly.entity_id
_entity_poly.type
_entity_poly.pdbx_seq_one_letter_code
_entity_poly.pdbx_strand_id
1 'polypeptide(L)' 'MSSVWMYNNNVNTAIVTVDENEYLVYYKTVSSLIPKLVEEIQTGKRITYKDVSEEISSIPNNMNLDEMTRYMISRLQTM' A
#
# COMPACT_ATOMS: atom_id res chain seq x y z
N MET A 1 -18.79 20.95 16.55
CA MET A 1 -17.33 21.03 16.59
C MET A 1 -16.78 19.65 16.24
N SER A 2 -16.30 19.42 15.01
CA SER A 2 -15.62 18.16 14.68
C SER A 2 -14.21 18.23 15.25
N SER A 3 -13.92 17.38 16.22
CA SER A 3 -12.55 17.18 16.69
C SER A 3 -11.76 16.52 15.57
N VAL A 4 -10.80 17.25 14.99
CA VAL A 4 -9.75 16.69 14.15
C VAL A 4 -8.97 15.72 15.04
N TRP A 5 -9.29 14.44 14.92
CA TRP A 5 -8.61 13.37 15.66
C TRP A 5 -7.12 13.37 15.28
N MET A 6 -6.26 13.26 16.29
CA MET A 6 -4.80 13.37 16.16
C MET A 6 -4.26 12.54 14.99
N TYR A 7 -3.60 13.22 14.05
CA TYR A 7 -2.86 12.60 12.95
C TYR A 7 -1.74 11.75 13.54
N ASN A 8 -1.94 10.43 13.61
CA ASN A 8 -0.82 9.50 13.76
C ASN A 8 -0.06 9.48 12.42
N ASN A 9 0.94 10.37 12.35
CA ASN A 9 1.49 10.99 11.14
C ASN A 9 2.72 10.28 10.55
N ASN A 10 3.09 9.11 11.09
CA ASN A 10 4.23 8.35 10.58
C ASN A 10 3.80 7.49 9.38
N VAL A 11 3.44 8.15 8.29
CA VAL A 11 3.37 7.51 6.96
C VAL A 11 4.78 7.53 6.40
N ASN A 12 5.32 6.34 6.18
CA ASN A 12 6.59 6.18 5.49
C ASN A 12 6.32 6.01 3.99
N THR A 13 7.28 6.43 3.19
CA THR A 13 7.28 6.25 1.74
C THR A 13 8.50 5.44 1.32
N ALA A 14 8.32 4.56 0.35
CA ALA A 14 9.39 3.84 -0.31
C ALA A 14 9.15 3.85 -1.83
N ILE A 15 10.23 3.92 -2.60
CA ILE A 15 10.20 3.67 -4.05
C ILE A 15 10.60 2.22 -4.25
N VAL A 16 9.78 1.48 -4.98
CA VAL A 16 9.97 0.06 -5.27
C VAL A 16 9.96 -0.14 -6.78
N THR A 17 10.93 -0.86 -7.30
CA THR A 17 11.02 -1.19 -8.73
C THR A 17 10.50 -2.61 -8.97
N VAL A 18 9.54 -2.77 -9.87
CA VAL A 18 8.99 -4.07 -10.31
C VAL A 18 8.83 -4.03 -11.82
N ASP A 19 9.39 -5.03 -12.52
CA ASP A 19 9.33 -5.16 -13.98
C ASP A 19 9.66 -3.86 -14.73
N GLU A 20 10.78 -3.23 -14.35
CA GLU A 20 11.29 -1.95 -14.90
C GLU A 20 10.41 -0.71 -14.62
N ASN A 21 9.27 -0.87 -13.95
CA ASN A 21 8.41 0.22 -13.52
C ASN A 21 8.69 0.59 -12.06
N GLU A 22 8.50 1.86 -11.73
CA GLU A 22 8.72 2.38 -10.38
C GLU A 22 7.40 2.71 -9.71
N TYR A 23 7.28 2.28 -8.46
CA TYR A 23 6.08 2.44 -7.67
C TYR A 23 6.39 3.18 -6.37
N LEU A 24 5.58 4.19 -6.05
CA LEU A 24 5.62 4.89 -4.79
C LEU A 24 4.66 4.20 -3.81
N VAL A 25 5.23 3.66 -2.74
CA VAL A 25 4.52 2.87 -1.73
C VAL A 25 4.44 3.67 -0.45
N TYR A 26 3.22 3.97 -0.03
CA TYR A 26 2.93 4.60 1.26
C TYR A 26 2.53 3.53 2.25
N TYR A 27 3.21 3.44 3.39
CA TYR A 27 2.92 2.44 4.41
C TYR A 27 2.95 3.05 5.81
N LYS A 28 2.24 2.42 6.74
CA LYS A 28 2.27 2.78 8.16
C LYS A 28 2.95 1.69 8.98
N THR A 29 3.72 2.11 9.97
CA THR A 29 4.30 1.23 10.98
C THR A 29 3.42 1.30 12.23
N VAL A 30 2.43 0.41 12.35
CA VAL A 30 1.56 0.31 13.53
C VAL A 30 1.56 -1.13 13.99
N SER A 31 2.50 -1.51 14.86
CA SER A 31 2.83 -2.90 15.27
C SER A 31 3.25 -3.88 14.15
N SER A 32 2.80 -3.63 12.92
CA SER A 32 3.19 -4.28 11.67
C SER A 32 3.33 -3.21 10.58
N LEU A 33 4.05 -3.54 9.51
CA LEU A 33 4.20 -2.68 8.34
C LEU A 33 3.03 -2.96 7.39
N ILE A 34 2.11 -1.99 7.26
CA ILE A 34 0.91 -2.15 6.43
C ILE A 34 0.96 -1.12 5.30
N PRO A 35 0.98 -1.54 4.02
CA PRO A 35 0.86 -0.62 2.91
C PRO A 35 -0.54 0.00 2.89
N LYS A 36 -0.62 1.26 2.45
CA LYS A 36 -1.85 2.06 2.40
C LYS A 36 -2.20 2.47 0.99
N LEU A 37 -1.19 2.81 0.19
CA LEU A 37 -1.33 3.28 -1.17
C LEU A 37 -0.10 2.82 -1.97
N VAL A 38 -0.34 2.34 -3.18
CA VAL A 38 0.68 2.11 -4.19
C VAL A 38 0.31 2.93 -5.41
N GLU A 39 1.27 3.68 -5.93
CA GLU A 39 1.12 4.54 -7.11
C GLU A 39 2.23 4.23 -8.11
N GLU A 40 1.87 4.03 -9.38
CA GLU A 40 2.82 3.91 -10.47
C GLU A 40 3.31 5.31 -10.87
N ILE A 41 4.63 5.54 -10.81
CA ILE A 41 5.21 6.87 -11.00
C ILE A 41 4.98 7.39 -12.42
N GLN A 42 5.06 6.50 -13.42
CA GLN A 42 5.00 6.86 -14.84
C GLN A 42 3.59 7.26 -15.28
N THR A 43 2.56 6.60 -14.75
CA THR A 43 1.16 6.75 -15.21
C THR A 43 0.28 7.50 -14.22
N GLY A 44 0.70 7.61 -12.96
CA GLY A 44 -0.13 8.10 -11.85
C GLY A 44 -1.29 7.17 -11.49
N LYS A 45 -1.34 5.95 -12.05
CA LYS A 45 -2.31 4.94 -11.64
C LYS A 45 -2.06 4.57 -10.18
N ARG A 46 -3.14 4.38 -9.42
CA ARG A 46 -3.05 4.14 -7.98
C ARG A 46 -4.03 3.09 -7.49
N ILE A 47 -3.62 2.36 -6.47
CA ILE A 47 -4.46 1.41 -5.74
C ILE A 47 -4.27 1.60 -4.24
N THR A 48 -5.36 1.62 -3.50
CA THR A 48 -5.31 1.72 -2.04
C THR A 48 -5.46 0.34 -1.41
N TYR A 49 -4.95 0.18 -0.19
CA TYR A 49 -5.15 -1.06 0.56
C TYR A 49 -6.64 -1.39 0.74
N LYS A 50 -7.51 -0.37 0.78
CA LYS A 50 -8.96 -0.56 0.89
C LYS A 50 -9.52 -1.30 -0.32
N ASP A 51 -9.03 -0.99 -1.51
CA ASP A 51 -9.50 -1.57 -2.78
C ASP A 51 -9.22 -3.08 -2.87
N VAL A 52 -8.21 -3.55 -2.14
CA VAL A 52 -7.78 -4.97 -2.09
C VAL A 52 -7.97 -5.60 -0.71
N SER A 53 -8.64 -4.91 0.22
CA SER A 53 -8.67 -5.30 1.64
C SER A 53 -9.42 -6.60 1.88
N GLU A 54 -10.50 -6.87 1.15
CA GLU A 54 -11.23 -8.14 1.19
C GLU A 54 -10.37 -9.31 0.70
N GLU A 55 -9.56 -9.07 -0.32
CA GLU A 55 -8.65 -10.06 -0.90
C GLU A 55 -7.49 -10.34 0.07
N ILE A 56 -6.89 -9.30 0.66
CA ILE A 56 -5.77 -9.42 1.60
C ILE A 56 -6.21 -10.02 2.94
N SER A 57 -7.41 -9.70 3.43
CA SER A 57 -7.92 -10.26 4.70
C SER A 57 -8.23 -11.77 4.64
N SER A 58 -8.33 -12.34 3.44
CA SER A 58 -8.42 -13.79 3.23
C SER A 58 -7.08 -14.52 3.27
N ILE A 59 -5.97 -13.77 3.31
CA ILE A 59 -4.60 -14.27 3.34
C ILE A 59 -4.12 -14.30 4.81
N PRO A 60 -3.34 -15.32 5.24
CA PRO A 60 -2.87 -15.41 6.61
C PRO A 60 -2.13 -14.15 7.08
N ASN A 61 -2.37 -13.78 8.35
CA ASN A 61 -1.90 -12.58 9.06
C ASN A 61 -0.35 -12.36 9.12
N ASN A 62 0.43 -13.19 8.43
CA ASN A 62 1.89 -13.16 8.43
C ASN A 62 2.50 -12.59 7.14
N MET A 63 1.70 -12.09 6.20
CA MET A 63 2.22 -11.48 4.98
C MET A 63 3.12 -10.28 5.31
N ASN A 64 4.34 -10.28 4.77
CA ASN A 64 5.28 -9.18 4.96
C ASN A 64 4.90 -7.98 4.06
N LEU A 65 5.38 -6.78 4.39
CA LEU A 65 5.13 -5.54 3.62
C LEU A 65 5.41 -5.74 2.11
N ASP A 66 6.48 -6.42 1.78
CA ASP A 66 6.89 -6.68 0.40
C ASP A 66 5.88 -7.54 -0.35
N GLU A 67 5.31 -8.56 0.30
CA GLU A 67 4.31 -9.45 -0.30
C GLU A 67 3.00 -8.70 -0.53
N MET A 68 2.55 -7.92 0.46
CA MET A 68 1.37 -7.06 0.32
C MET A 68 1.57 -6.01 -0.77
N THR A 69 2.77 -5.42 -0.87
CA THR A 69 3.11 -4.42 -1.88
C THR A 69 3.10 -5.03 -3.28
N ARG A 70 3.73 -6.20 -3.46
CA ARG A 70 3.70 -6.94 -4.74
C ARG A 70 2.28 -7.31 -5.14
N TYR A 71 1.45 -7.72 -4.18
CA TYR A 71 0.05 -8.02 -4.43
C TYR A 71 -0.69 -6.77 -4.94
N MET A 72 -0.55 -5.65 -4.24
CA MET A 72 -1.13 -4.37 -4.65
C MET A 72 -0.66 -3.95 -6.06
N ILE A 73 0.63 -4.05 -6.36
CA ILE A 73 1.17 -3.77 -7.71
C ILE A 73 0.55 -4.67 -8.76
N SER A 74 0.48 -5.99 -8.49
CA SER A 74 -0.14 -6.95 -9.42
C SER A 74 -1.60 -6.60 -9.69
N ARG A 75 -2.37 -6.24 -8.67
CA ARG A 75 -3.77 -5.81 -8.84
C ARG A 75 -3.85 -4.50 -9.62
N LEU A 76 -3.00 -3.52 -9.34
CA LEU A 76 -2.93 -2.25 -10.07
C LEU A 76 -2.68 -2.45 -11.58
N GLN A 77 -1.83 -3.40 -11.95
CA GLN A 77 -1.55 -3.73 -13.35
C GLN A 77 -2.73 -4.41 -14.05
N THR A 78 -3.59 -5.12 -13.30
CA THR A 78 -4.79 -5.79 -13.84
C THR A 78 -6.03 -4.89 -13.96
N MET A 79 -5.96 -3.64 -13.48
CA MET A 79 -7.03 -2.64 -13.58
C MET A 79 -6.92 -1.77 -14.84
#